data_AF-D3S8K8-F1
#
_entry.id   AF-D3S8K8-F1
#
_cell.length_a   1.000
_cell.length_b   1.000
_cell.length_c   1.000
_cell.angle_alpha   90.00
_cell.angle_beta   90.00
_cell.angle_gamma   90.00
#
_symmetry.space_group_name_H-M   'P 1'
#
loop_
_entity.id
_entity.type
_entity.pdbx_description
1 polymer ?
#
loop_
_entity_poly.entity_id
_entity_poly.type
_entity_poly.pdbx_seq_one_letter_code
_entity_poly.pdbx_strand_id
1 'polypeptide(L)'
;MITVATAECFTHANIGLTIHKAAAGYENFEFKYLFSDENLKLVKNVKVLTAMFVPSIIAAEKLLDIKLPEPDYAYRYAKAYSEEKDLEVAKLMAEALKKKLNVNIAIGSTAGVGRGAICIITDNNCHLFTSDVYANLITFENVKERQKNGIEKGIKKFLEILKKEYF
;
A
#
# COMPACT_ATOMS: atom_id res chain seq x y z
N MET A 1 -1.38 20.26 5.58
CA MET A 1 -1.42 19.22 4.53
C MET A 1 -1.61 17.88 5.20
N ILE A 2 -2.44 17.02 4.63
CA ILE A 2 -2.66 15.64 5.07
C ILE A 2 -1.44 14.84 4.64
N THR A 3 -0.72 14.27 5.60
CA THR A 3 0.53 13.55 5.33
C THR A 3 0.28 12.07 5.08
N VAL A 4 0.95 11.51 4.08
CA VAL A 4 0.82 10.10 3.67
C VAL A 4 2.20 9.43 3.64
N ALA A 5 2.30 8.18 4.07
CA ALA A 5 3.46 7.34 3.83
C ALA A 5 3.05 5.93 3.42
N THR A 6 3.83 5.28 2.55
CA THR A 6 3.55 3.90 2.12
C THR A 6 4.77 2.98 2.27
N ALA A 7 4.52 1.74 2.73
CA ALA A 7 5.45 0.62 2.74
C ALA A 7 4.83 -0.53 1.94
N GLU A 8 5.28 -0.69 0.71
CA GLU A 8 4.62 -1.51 -0.30
C GLU A 8 5.53 -2.66 -0.75
N CYS A 9 4.92 -3.80 -1.09
CA CYS A 9 5.62 -4.92 -1.72
C CYS A 9 5.05 -5.14 -3.11
N PHE A 10 3.98 -5.91 -3.26
CA PHE A 10 3.45 -6.34 -4.56
C PHE A 10 2.90 -5.19 -5.42
N THR A 11 2.60 -4.04 -4.83
CA THR A 11 2.20 -2.82 -5.56
C THR A 11 3.38 -1.95 -5.99
N HIS A 12 4.61 -2.33 -5.63
CA HIS A 12 5.87 -1.72 -6.09
C HIS A 12 5.96 -0.21 -5.82
N ALA A 13 5.51 0.24 -4.64
CA ALA A 13 5.43 1.66 -4.27
C ALA A 13 4.50 2.52 -5.15
N ASN A 14 3.75 1.92 -6.09
CA ASN A 14 2.95 2.68 -7.05
C ASN A 14 1.72 3.32 -6.42
N ILE A 15 1.23 2.85 -5.27
CA ILE A 15 0.15 3.56 -4.58
C ILE A 15 0.69 4.91 -4.09
N GLY A 16 1.78 4.90 -3.33
CA GLY A 16 2.41 6.12 -2.82
C GLY A 16 2.91 7.05 -3.93
N LEU A 17 3.56 6.51 -4.97
CA LEU A 17 4.02 7.29 -6.13
C LEU A 17 2.87 7.92 -6.91
N THR A 18 1.74 7.22 -7.06
CA THR A 18 0.57 7.78 -7.75
C THR A 18 -0.07 8.90 -6.94
N ILE A 19 -0.23 8.71 -5.62
CA ILE A 19 -0.74 9.74 -4.71
C ILE A 19 0.15 10.98 -4.79
N HIS A 20 1.48 10.79 -4.78
CA HIS A 20 2.44 11.89 -4.92
C HIS A 20 2.26 12.65 -6.25
N LYS A 21 2.24 11.95 -7.38
CA LYS A 21 2.09 12.58 -8.71
C LYS A 21 0.78 13.37 -8.80
N ALA A 22 -0.32 12.80 -8.29
CA ALA A 22 -1.60 13.48 -8.25
C ALA A 22 -1.56 14.75 -7.37
N ALA A 23 -1.04 14.63 -6.14
CA ALA A 23 -0.90 15.75 -5.20
C ALA A 23 0.01 16.87 -5.73
N ALA A 24 1.13 16.51 -6.37
CA ALA A 24 2.05 17.45 -6.98
C ALA A 24 1.48 18.12 -8.24
N GLY A 25 0.41 17.58 -8.83
CA GLY A 25 -0.23 18.14 -10.02
C GLY A 25 0.37 17.71 -11.34
N TYR A 26 0.93 16.50 -11.41
CA TYR A 26 1.41 15.95 -12.66
C TYR A 26 0.25 15.88 -13.67
N GLU A 27 0.48 16.38 -14.88
CA GLU A 27 -0.52 16.35 -15.93
C GLU A 27 -0.78 14.93 -16.43
N ASN A 28 0.26 14.09 -16.49
CA ASN A 28 0.18 12.72 -16.99
C ASN A 28 0.85 11.73 -16.04
N PHE A 29 0.12 10.67 -15.66
CA PHE A 29 0.64 9.54 -14.90
C PHE A 29 -0.27 8.31 -15.10
N GLU A 30 0.30 7.11 -15.00
CA GLU A 30 -0.33 5.84 -15.37
C GLU A 30 -1.74 5.66 -14.80
N PHE A 31 -1.92 5.90 -13.51
CA PHE A 31 -3.19 5.69 -12.79
C PHE A 31 -4.05 6.95 -12.66
N LYS A 32 -3.82 7.98 -13.49
CA LYS A 32 -4.58 9.25 -13.44
C LYS A 32 -6.08 9.05 -13.64
N TYR A 33 -6.47 8.08 -14.47
CA TYR A 33 -7.87 7.76 -14.75
C TYR A 33 -8.70 7.36 -13.51
N LEU A 34 -8.05 7.08 -12.37
CA LEU A 34 -8.73 6.81 -11.10
C LEU A 34 -9.16 8.10 -10.35
N PHE A 35 -8.70 9.26 -10.80
CA PHE A 35 -8.95 10.55 -10.15
C PHE A 35 -9.94 11.37 -11.00
N SER A 36 -11.10 11.69 -10.43
CA SER A 36 -11.95 12.75 -10.97
C SER A 36 -11.30 14.12 -10.77
N ASP A 37 -11.79 15.15 -11.47
CA ASP A 37 -11.31 16.53 -11.28
C ASP A 37 -11.47 17.00 -9.83
N GLU A 38 -12.53 16.57 -9.16
CA GLU A 38 -12.74 16.80 -7.74
C GLU A 38 -11.65 16.11 -6.89
N ASN A 39 -11.37 14.83 -7.15
CA ASN A 39 -10.30 14.11 -6.45
C ASN A 39 -8.94 14.80 -6.65
N LEU A 40 -8.65 15.27 -7.87
CA LEU A 40 -7.43 16.01 -8.19
C LEU A 40 -7.31 17.32 -7.40
N LYS A 41 -8.43 18.00 -7.11
CA LYS A 41 -8.43 19.20 -6.24
C LYS A 41 -8.17 18.82 -4.78
N LEU A 42 -8.80 17.77 -4.28
CA LEU A 42 -8.63 17.35 -2.88
C LEU A 42 -7.20 16.91 -2.56
N VAL A 43 -6.59 16.12 -3.46
CA VAL A 43 -5.22 15.62 -3.25
C VAL A 43 -4.15 16.72 -3.30
N LYS A 44 -4.47 17.95 -3.73
CA LYS A 44 -3.56 19.10 -3.56
C LYS A 44 -3.25 19.43 -2.11
N ASN A 45 -4.12 19.01 -1.18
CA ASN A 45 -3.89 19.16 0.25
C ASN A 45 -3.08 18.00 0.85
N VAL A 46 -2.63 17.03 0.05
CA VAL A 46 -1.92 15.82 0.48
C VAL A 46 -0.41 15.97 0.23
N LYS A 47 0.41 15.45 1.15
CA LYS A 47 1.87 15.35 0.99
C LYS A 47 2.34 13.93 1.30
N VAL A 48 2.94 13.27 0.32
CA VAL A 48 3.62 11.98 0.53
C VAL A 48 4.99 12.24 1.14
N LEU A 49 5.25 11.67 2.33
CA LEU A 49 6.55 11.77 3.01
C LEU A 49 7.52 10.70 2.50
N THR A 50 7.02 9.49 2.27
CA THR A 50 7.80 8.39 1.69
C THR A 50 6.87 7.41 0.96
N ALA A 51 7.39 6.78 -0.08
CA ALA A 51 6.77 5.66 -0.76
C ALA A 51 7.84 4.59 -0.99
N MET A 52 7.77 3.49 -0.26
CA MET A 52 8.86 2.52 -0.17
C MET A 52 8.47 1.20 -0.81
N PHE A 53 9.36 0.63 -1.62
CA PHE A 53 9.27 -0.77 -2.03
C PHE A 53 10.15 -1.62 -1.10
N VAL A 54 9.53 -2.49 -0.30
CA VAL A 54 10.20 -3.20 0.80
C VAL A 54 9.96 -4.72 0.71
N PRO A 55 10.54 -5.44 -0.27
CA PRO A 55 10.29 -6.87 -0.46
C PRO A 55 10.95 -7.76 0.60
N SER A 56 12.01 -7.28 1.28
CA SER A 56 12.77 -8.03 2.28
C SER A 56 12.16 -7.91 3.68
N ILE A 57 12.09 -9.03 4.41
CA ILE A 57 11.70 -9.07 5.83
C ILE A 57 12.66 -8.21 6.65
N ILE A 58 13.96 -8.49 6.54
CA ILE A 58 15.02 -7.81 7.29
C ILE A 58 14.97 -6.29 7.07
N ALA A 59 14.73 -5.86 5.84
CA ALA A 59 14.62 -4.43 5.54
C ALA A 59 13.38 -3.81 6.19
N ALA A 60 12.21 -4.47 6.10
CA ALA A 60 10.98 -3.99 6.73
C ALA A 60 11.14 -3.87 8.24
N GLU A 61 11.69 -4.90 8.90
CA GLU A 61 11.91 -4.93 10.34
C GLU A 61 12.87 -3.82 10.79
N LYS A 62 14.01 -3.64 10.10
CA LYS A 62 15.00 -2.61 10.46
C LYS A 62 14.55 -1.19 10.19
N LEU A 63 13.77 -0.95 9.14
CA LEU A 63 13.33 0.39 8.78
C LEU A 63 12.15 0.86 9.64
N LEU A 64 11.29 -0.08 10.05
CA LEU A 64 10.05 0.21 10.77
C LEU A 64 10.10 -0.14 12.26
N ASP A 65 11.21 -0.71 12.75
CA ASP A 65 11.42 -1.20 14.12
C ASP A 65 10.31 -2.17 14.58
N ILE A 66 10.03 -3.16 13.74
CA ILE A 66 9.03 -4.21 14.01
C ILE A 66 9.61 -5.60 13.81
N LYS A 67 8.84 -6.60 14.21
CA LYS A 67 9.06 -8.00 13.87
C LYS A 67 7.92 -8.49 12.99
N LEU A 68 8.23 -9.13 11.87
CA LEU A 68 7.24 -9.77 11.01
C LEU A 68 7.17 -11.28 11.33
N PRO A 69 6.04 -11.94 11.03
CA PRO A 69 5.95 -13.40 11.13
C PRO A 69 6.91 -14.08 10.14
N GLU A 70 7.27 -15.33 10.44
CA GLU A 70 8.05 -16.14 9.50
C GLU A 70 7.26 -16.39 8.20
N PRO A 71 7.92 -16.36 7.02
CA PRO A 71 7.28 -16.61 5.74
C PRO A 71 6.78 -18.05 5.65
N ASP A 72 5.62 -18.23 5.01
CA ASP A 72 5.04 -19.56 4.79
C ASP A 72 5.77 -20.33 3.69
N TYR A 73 6.43 -19.60 2.79
CA TYR A 73 7.09 -20.17 1.63
C TYR A 73 8.53 -19.66 1.50
N ALA A 74 9.43 -20.57 1.14
CA ALA A 74 10.79 -20.21 0.81
C ALA A 74 10.85 -19.53 -0.57
N TYR A 75 11.19 -18.24 -0.59
CA TYR A 75 11.38 -17.48 -1.82
C TYR A 75 12.54 -16.49 -1.65
N ARG A 76 13.48 -16.49 -2.61
CA ARG A 76 14.77 -15.76 -2.45
C ARG A 76 14.66 -14.26 -2.67
N TYR A 77 13.66 -13.80 -3.43
CA TYR A 77 13.60 -12.41 -3.90
C TYR A 77 12.65 -11.53 -3.09
N ALA A 78 11.79 -12.12 -2.26
CA ALA A 78 10.84 -11.40 -1.43
C ALA A 78 10.29 -12.31 -0.32
N LYS A 79 9.66 -11.70 0.67
CA LYS A 79 8.81 -12.41 1.63
C LYS A 79 7.55 -12.95 0.95
N ALA A 80 7.30 -14.25 1.10
CA ALA A 80 6.16 -14.95 0.52
C ALA A 80 5.30 -15.55 1.63
N TYR A 81 4.12 -14.98 1.83
CA TYR A 81 3.14 -15.38 2.84
C TYR A 81 1.90 -15.99 2.19
N SER A 82 1.13 -16.72 2.98
CA SER A 82 -0.29 -16.97 2.75
C SER A 82 -1.10 -15.67 2.88
N GLU A 83 -2.33 -15.67 2.37
CA GLU A 83 -3.23 -14.52 2.46
C GLU A 83 -3.52 -14.07 3.90
N GLU A 84 -3.61 -15.01 4.85
CA GLU A 84 -3.81 -14.71 6.27
C GLU A 84 -2.65 -13.90 6.85
N LYS A 85 -1.40 -14.34 6.62
CA LYS A 85 -0.22 -13.61 7.05
C LYS A 85 0.01 -12.33 6.25
N ASP A 86 -0.40 -12.28 4.98
CA ASP A 86 -0.37 -11.02 4.23
C ASP A 86 -1.25 -9.95 4.90
N LEU A 87 -2.45 -10.30 5.37
CA LEU A 87 -3.34 -9.39 6.10
C LEU A 87 -2.70 -8.88 7.39
N GLU A 88 -2.07 -9.77 8.16
CA GLU A 88 -1.32 -9.42 9.36
C GLU A 88 -0.15 -8.47 9.05
N VAL A 89 0.69 -8.84 8.08
CA VAL A 89 1.90 -8.10 7.71
C VAL A 89 1.57 -6.73 7.13
N ALA A 90 0.53 -6.61 6.29
CA ALA A 90 0.08 -5.33 5.76
C ALA A 90 -0.31 -4.37 6.90
N LYS A 91 -1.03 -4.88 7.91
CA LYS A 91 -1.41 -4.12 9.09
C LYS A 91 -0.19 -3.72 9.92
N LEU A 92 0.69 -4.66 10.25
CA LEU A 92 1.91 -4.39 11.03
C LEU A 92 2.78 -3.32 10.37
N MET A 93 2.99 -3.40 9.05
CA MET A 93 3.77 -2.40 8.31
C MET A 93 3.09 -1.02 8.34
N ALA A 94 1.77 -0.95 8.17
CA ALA A 94 1.04 0.32 8.19
C ALA A 94 1.05 0.97 9.58
N GLU A 95 0.82 0.20 10.65
CA GLU A 95 0.85 0.68 12.03
C GLU A 95 2.24 1.22 12.40
N ALA A 96 3.28 0.45 12.07
CA ALA A 96 4.64 0.82 12.34
C ALA A 96 5.06 2.09 11.58
N LEU A 97 4.71 2.16 10.28
CA LEU A 97 5.02 3.32 9.46
C LEU A 97 4.31 4.58 9.97
N LYS A 98 3.04 4.45 10.38
CA LYS A 98 2.27 5.54 10.99
C LYS A 98 2.97 6.05 12.25
N LYS A 99 3.36 5.14 13.14
CA LYS A 99 4.07 5.49 14.39
C LYS A 99 5.45 6.11 14.12
N LYS A 100 6.20 5.55 13.18
CA LYS A 100 7.58 5.97 12.86
C LYS A 100 7.65 7.39 12.29
N LEU A 101 6.68 7.75 11.46
CA LEU A 101 6.68 9.03 10.73
C LEU A 101 5.61 10.03 11.19
N ASN A 102 4.74 9.63 12.13
CA ASN A 102 3.62 10.41 12.62
C ASN A 102 2.76 11.02 11.49
N VAL A 103 2.45 10.19 10.48
CA VAL A 103 1.64 10.60 9.32
C VAL A 103 0.14 10.46 9.61
N ASN A 104 -0.68 11.26 8.94
CA ASN A 104 -2.14 11.14 9.01
C ASN A 104 -2.61 9.81 8.43
N ILE A 105 -2.04 9.38 7.29
CA ILE A 105 -2.42 8.16 6.60
C ILE A 105 -1.17 7.31 6.30
N ALA A 106 -1.14 6.07 6.76
CA ALA A 106 -0.12 5.09 6.42
C ALA A 106 -0.71 3.93 5.62
N ILE A 107 0.03 3.44 4.62
CA ILE A 107 -0.41 2.34 3.77
C ILE A 107 0.63 1.22 3.78
N GLY A 108 0.21 0.00 4.10
CA GLY A 108 1.00 -1.22 4.00
C GLY A 108 0.44 -2.13 2.92
N SER A 109 1.29 -2.72 2.08
CA SER A 109 0.85 -3.72 1.09
C SER A 109 1.81 -4.91 0.99
N THR A 110 1.26 -6.12 0.91
CA THR A 110 2.02 -7.37 0.72
C THR A 110 1.16 -8.42 0.01
N ALA A 111 1.79 -9.27 -0.80
CA ALA A 111 1.10 -10.39 -1.43
C ALA A 111 2.07 -11.53 -1.78
N GLY A 112 1.92 -12.69 -1.14
CA GLY A 112 2.60 -13.92 -1.49
C GLY A 112 1.73 -14.82 -2.37
N VAL A 113 1.08 -15.82 -1.75
CA VAL A 113 0.15 -16.77 -2.39
C VAL A 113 -1.26 -16.46 -1.90
N GLY A 114 -2.15 -16.08 -2.83
CA GLY A 114 -3.47 -15.56 -2.51
C GLY A 114 -3.76 -14.22 -3.18
N ARG A 115 -4.73 -13.49 -2.65
CA ARG A 115 -5.09 -12.15 -3.13
C ARG A 115 -4.24 -11.05 -2.52
N GLY A 116 -3.38 -11.38 -1.56
CA GLY A 116 -2.59 -10.41 -0.81
C GLY A 116 -3.45 -9.47 0.03
N ALA A 117 -2.82 -8.43 0.57
CA ALA A 117 -3.44 -7.49 1.48
C ALA A 117 -2.94 -6.06 1.28
N ILE A 118 -3.84 -5.12 1.52
CA ILE A 118 -3.60 -3.69 1.61
C ILE A 118 -4.25 -3.19 2.89
N CYS A 119 -3.47 -2.52 3.73
CA CYS A 119 -3.94 -1.84 4.92
C CYS A 119 -3.77 -0.34 4.75
N ILE A 120 -4.83 0.43 4.97
CA ILE A 120 -4.81 1.90 5.02
C ILE A 120 -5.21 2.30 6.44
N ILE A 121 -4.29 2.88 7.20
CA ILE A 121 -4.52 3.35 8.57
C ILE A 121 -4.53 4.87 8.58
N THR A 122 -5.63 5.44 9.04
CA THR A 122 -5.82 6.88 9.21
C THR A 122 -5.67 7.27 10.68
N ASP A 123 -5.88 8.55 11.01
CA ASP A 123 -6.00 8.99 12.40
C ASP A 123 -7.24 8.42 13.11
N ASN A 124 -8.26 7.96 12.36
CA ASN A 124 -9.54 7.55 12.91
C ASN A 124 -9.80 6.04 12.83
N ASN A 125 -9.34 5.36 11.77
CA ASN A 125 -9.73 3.99 11.44
C ASN A 125 -8.58 3.18 10.82
N CYS A 126 -8.76 1.86 10.85
CA CYS A 126 -7.92 0.89 10.15
C CYS A 126 -8.75 0.17 9.08
N HIS A 127 -8.40 0.34 7.81
CA HIS A 127 -9.09 -0.27 6.67
C HIS A 127 -8.20 -1.37 6.08
N LEU A 128 -8.61 -2.63 6.22
CA LEU A 128 -7.85 -3.79 5.76
C LEU A 128 -8.65 -4.58 4.73
N PHE A 129 -8.07 -4.84 3.57
CA PHE A 129 -8.73 -5.55 2.47
C PHE A 129 -7.72 -6.25 1.58
N THR A 130 -8.19 -7.24 0.81
CA THR A 130 -7.40 -7.94 -0.19
C THR A 130 -7.53 -7.29 -1.57
N SER A 131 -6.67 -7.67 -2.52
CA SER A 131 -7.01 -7.48 -3.94
C SER A 131 -8.20 -8.37 -4.35
N ASP A 132 -8.67 -8.22 -5.58
CA ASP A 132 -9.72 -9.05 -6.17
C ASP A 132 -9.16 -10.22 -7.00
N VAL A 133 -7.83 -10.37 -7.07
CA VAL A 133 -7.17 -11.33 -7.97
C VAL A 133 -6.32 -12.29 -7.15
N TYR A 134 -6.69 -13.56 -7.18
CA TYR A 134 -5.82 -14.62 -6.66
C TYR A 134 -4.61 -14.80 -7.57
N ALA A 135 -3.42 -14.83 -6.97
CA ALA A 135 -2.16 -15.03 -7.68
C ALA A 135 -1.15 -15.77 -6.79
N ASN A 136 -0.07 -16.23 -7.40
CA ASN A 136 0.97 -16.96 -6.72
C ASN A 136 2.35 -16.36 -7.05
N LEU A 137 2.98 -15.75 -6.04
CA LEU A 137 4.30 -15.11 -6.18
C LEU A 137 5.41 -16.10 -6.60
N ILE A 138 5.28 -17.38 -6.24
CA ILE A 138 6.32 -18.39 -6.45
C ILE A 138 6.27 -18.91 -7.88
N THR A 139 5.07 -19.12 -8.41
CA THR A 139 4.85 -19.65 -9.77
C THR A 139 4.65 -18.55 -10.82
N PHE A 140 4.54 -17.29 -10.39
CA PHE A 140 4.21 -16.12 -11.20
C PHE A 140 2.83 -16.16 -11.87
N GLU A 141 1.94 -17.03 -11.40
CA GLU A 141 0.54 -17.05 -11.85
C GLU A 141 -0.16 -15.76 -11.41
N ASN A 142 -0.77 -15.03 -12.36
CA ASN A 142 -1.58 -13.82 -12.17
C ASN A 142 -0.91 -12.66 -11.39
N VAL A 143 0.42 -12.67 -11.21
CA VAL A 143 1.10 -11.67 -10.37
C VAL A 143 0.96 -10.25 -10.92
N LYS A 144 0.94 -10.09 -12.24
CA LYS A 144 0.78 -8.78 -12.90
C LYS A 144 -0.65 -8.25 -12.75
N GLU A 145 -1.64 -9.12 -12.91
CA GLU A 145 -3.06 -8.83 -12.76
C GLU A 145 -3.36 -8.45 -11.31
N ARG A 146 -2.82 -9.21 -10.35
CA ARG A 146 -2.92 -8.90 -8.92
C ARG A 146 -2.25 -7.58 -8.58
N GLN A 147 -1.06 -7.32 -9.09
CA GLN A 147 -0.38 -6.05 -8.88
C GLN A 147 -1.22 -4.87 -9.38
N LYS A 148 -1.71 -4.93 -10.62
CA LYS A 148 -2.54 -3.86 -11.20
C LYS A 148 -3.82 -3.64 -10.39
N ASN A 149 -4.56 -4.71 -10.10
CA ASN A 149 -5.80 -4.61 -9.32
C ASN A 149 -5.52 -4.06 -7.91
N GLY A 150 -4.44 -4.51 -7.25
CA GLY A 150 -4.06 -4.00 -5.93
C GLY A 150 -3.76 -2.49 -5.94
N ILE A 151 -3.03 -2.00 -6.94
CA ILE A 151 -2.77 -0.56 -7.10
C ILE A 151 -4.08 0.19 -7.31
N GLU A 152 -4.92 -0.24 -8.26
CA GLU A 152 -6.20 0.41 -8.56
C GLU A 152 -7.14 0.43 -7.35
N LYS A 153 -7.30 -0.71 -6.67
CA LYS A 153 -8.18 -0.83 -5.50
C LYS A 153 -7.65 -0.04 -4.32
N GLY A 154 -6.33 -0.06 -4.09
CA GLY A 154 -5.66 0.74 -3.07
C GLY A 154 -5.89 2.24 -3.25
N ILE A 155 -5.71 2.74 -4.48
CA ILE A 155 -5.95 4.17 -4.79
C ILE A 155 -7.43 4.53 -4.66
N LYS A 156 -8.34 3.70 -5.19
CA LYS A 156 -9.81 3.94 -5.07
C LYS A 156 -10.21 4.03 -3.60
N LYS A 157 -9.80 3.07 -2.77
CA LYS A 157 -10.09 3.06 -1.33
C LYS A 157 -9.44 4.25 -0.62
N PHE A 158 -8.21 4.60 -0.95
CA PHE A 158 -7.56 5.79 -0.42
C PHE A 158 -8.39 7.05 -0.69
N LEU A 159 -8.88 7.25 -1.92
CA LEU A 159 -9.69 8.41 -2.29
C LEU A 159 -11.06 8.43 -1.57
N GLU A 160 -11.72 7.28 -1.45
CA GLU A 160 -12.96 7.13 -0.68
C GLU A 160 -12.75 7.51 0.79
N ILE A 161 -11.68 7.00 1.41
CA ILE A 161 -11.33 7.26 2.81
C ILE A 161 -10.92 8.71 3.02
N LEU A 162 -10.08 9.26 2.13
CA LEU A 162 -9.63 10.65 2.19
C LEU A 162 -10.83 11.61 2.19
N LYS A 163 -11.77 11.40 1.27
CA LYS A 163 -13.02 12.17 1.18
C LYS A 163 -13.90 12.03 2.42
N LYS A 164 -13.98 10.83 3.00
CA LYS A 164 -14.88 10.56 4.12
C LYS A 164 -14.36 11.11 5.46
N GLU A 165 -13.04 11.08 5.65
CA GLU A 165 -12.44 11.31 6.97
C GLU A 165 -11.72 12.66 7.11
N TYR A 166 -11.43 13.34 6.01
CA TYR A 166 -10.66 14.59 6.02
C TYR A 166 -11.31 15.75 5.25
N PHE A 167 -12.46 15.51 4.63
CA PHE A 167 -13.26 16.49 3.89
C PHE A 167 -14.76 16.27 4.16
#